data_AF-A0A9E0DDI2-F1
#
_entry.id   AF-A0A9E0DDI2-F1
#
_cell.length_a   1.000
_cell.length_b   1.000
_cell.length_c   1.000
_cell.angle_alpha   90.00
_cell.angle_beta   90.00
_cell.angle_gamma   90.00
#
_symmetry.space_group_name_H-M   'P 1'
#
loop_
_entity.id
_entity.type
_entity.pdbx_description
1 polymer ?
#
loop_
_entity_poly.entity_id
_entity_poly.type
_entity_poly.pdbx_seq_one_letter_code
_entity_poly.pdbx_strand_id
1 'polypeptide(L)'
;MNGWLYDLISGGLPLIEQIQGFRTPFLDGFFKAATFLGEADFFLLLVPIFFWLINKRFGRNLAYLLVLSSVLFTGIKNILKMPRPPVALHLIEQAGYGFPSGHAVNAVSLWGYMGVIWHGLGRWVWPLVLVVMGAEAFSRLYLGVHYPLDSVGGLILGGLILFLWTRWEGRLAQWAGRLSLGQVVGGSALLALAVLFLVPGDGSYPVQDAATLGGLVLGANVGFHMEAHRVRFATAGSWMQLAGRLVLGFVVLMVVREGLALVFGVVLPDYETIVWVERTLRFVRYGVVGLTLTWWIPALFVRLGLAKTE
;
A
#
# COMPACT_ATOMS: atom_id res chain seq x y z
N MET A 1 19.88 -21.98 6.79
CA MET A 1 19.95 -20.86 5.82
C MET A 1 21.20 -21.07 5.00
N ASN A 2 21.12 -21.01 3.67
CA ASN A 2 22.29 -21.25 2.82
C ASN A 2 23.31 -20.12 3.04
N GLY A 3 24.48 -20.41 3.62
CA GLY A 3 25.47 -19.40 4.06
C GLY A 3 25.84 -18.40 2.96
N TRP A 4 25.95 -18.87 1.72
CA TRP A 4 26.30 -18.02 0.58
C TRP A 4 25.33 -16.85 0.33
N LEU A 5 24.02 -17.04 0.55
CA LEU A 5 23.03 -15.98 0.31
C LEU A 5 23.08 -14.93 1.41
N TYR A 6 23.38 -15.35 2.64
CA TYR A 6 23.63 -14.44 3.75
C TYR A 6 24.89 -13.60 3.49
N ASP A 7 25.99 -14.23 3.09
CA ASP A 7 27.26 -13.56 2.81
C ASP A 7 27.11 -12.56 1.64
N LEU A 8 26.35 -12.94 0.60
CA LEU A 8 26.08 -12.06 -0.53
C LEU A 8 25.32 -10.79 -0.12
N ILE A 9 24.28 -10.92 0.73
CA ILE A 9 23.49 -9.78 1.19
C ILE A 9 24.27 -8.93 2.21
N SER A 10 24.92 -9.57 3.19
CA SER A 10 25.66 -8.89 4.26
C SER A 10 26.93 -8.19 3.77
N GLY A 11 27.48 -8.57 2.61
CA GLY A 11 28.59 -7.87 1.95
C GLY A 11 28.32 -6.38 1.66
N GLY A 12 27.06 -5.93 1.70
CA GLY A 12 26.70 -4.52 1.58
C GLY A 12 26.80 -3.69 2.87
N LEU A 13 27.15 -4.30 4.01
CA LEU A 13 27.24 -3.61 5.30
C LEU A 13 28.23 -2.43 5.32
N PRO A 14 29.46 -2.53 4.77
CA PRO A 14 30.42 -1.42 4.78
C PRO A 14 29.90 -0.18 4.04
N LEU A 15 29.08 -0.38 3.00
CA LEU A 15 28.47 0.73 2.27
C LEU A 15 27.46 1.48 3.15
N ILE A 16 26.67 0.76 3.97
CA ILE A 16 25.73 1.38 4.90
C ILE A 16 26.49 2.22 5.92
N GLU A 17 27.54 1.67 6.52
CA GLU A 17 28.38 2.38 7.49
C GLU A 17 29.02 3.64 6.88
N GLN A 18 29.51 3.54 5.64
CA GLN A 18 30.05 4.68 4.91
C GLN A 18 28.98 5.76 4.65
N ILE A 19 27.79 5.38 4.19
CA ILE A 19 26.67 6.32 3.99
C ILE A 19 26.33 7.02 5.31
N GLN A 20 26.29 6.27 6.41
CA GLN A 20 25.98 6.81 7.73
C GLN A 20 27.10 7.71 8.30
N GLY A 21 28.31 7.64 7.76
CA GLY A 21 29.38 8.59 8.05
C GLY A 21 29.09 10.03 7.59
N PHE A 22 28.16 10.23 6.65
CA PHE A 22 27.76 11.54 6.14
C PHE A 22 26.49 12.11 6.80
N ARG A 23 26.04 11.50 7.91
CA ARG A 23 24.79 11.90 8.56
C ARG A 23 24.82 13.33 9.06
N THR A 24 23.69 14.00 8.88
CA THR A 24 23.40 15.30 9.49
C THR A 24 21.93 15.33 9.90
N PRO A 25 21.53 16.18 10.86
CA PRO A 25 20.12 16.31 11.24
C PRO A 25 19.20 16.64 10.05
N PHE A 26 19.70 17.42 9.08
CA PHE A 26 18.97 17.74 7.85
C PHE A 26 18.75 16.51 6.97
N LEU A 27 19.80 15.74 6.70
CA LEU A 27 19.70 14.53 5.88
C LEU A 27 18.86 13.44 6.56
N ASP A 28 18.94 13.32 7.89
CA ASP A 28 18.08 12.43 8.67
C ASP A 28 16.59 12.80 8.48
N GLY A 29 16.25 14.10 8.56
CA GLY A 29 14.90 14.58 8.30
C GLY A 29 14.45 14.34 6.85
N PHE A 30 15.32 14.64 5.88
CA PHE A 30 15.03 14.43 4.46
C PHE A 30 14.75 12.96 4.14
N PHE A 31 15.59 12.02 4.59
CA PHE A 31 15.39 10.60 4.30
C PHE A 31 14.26 9.96 5.11
N LYS A 32 13.94 10.49 6.29
CA LYS A 32 12.70 10.14 7.01
C LYS A 32 11.45 10.60 6.25
N ALA A 33 11.48 11.78 5.63
CA ALA A 33 10.40 12.26 4.78
C ALA A 33 10.31 11.46 3.47
N ALA A 34 11.45 11.14 2.85
CA ALA A 34 11.48 10.32 1.64
C ALA A 34 10.89 8.93 1.91
N THR A 35 11.27 8.27 3.01
CA THR A 35 10.73 6.93 3.30
C THR A 35 9.24 6.95 3.64
N PHE A 36 8.68 8.07 4.13
CA PHE A 36 7.24 8.19 4.39
C PHE A 36 6.41 8.02 3.12
N LEU A 37 6.94 8.41 1.95
CA LEU A 37 6.28 8.22 0.65
C LEU A 37 6.05 6.73 0.30
N GLY A 38 6.81 5.83 0.93
CA GLY A 38 6.67 4.38 0.76
C GLY A 38 5.77 3.69 1.80
N GLU A 39 5.18 4.44 2.73
CA GLU A 39 4.38 3.92 3.84
C GLU A 39 2.90 3.73 3.48
N ALA A 40 2.26 2.75 4.12
CA ALA A 40 0.84 2.46 3.92
C ALA A 40 -0.08 3.65 4.23
N ASP A 41 0.27 4.45 5.25
CA ASP A 41 -0.49 5.64 5.62
C ASP A 41 -0.42 6.73 4.53
N PHE A 42 0.71 6.88 3.85
CA PHE A 42 0.82 7.77 2.70
C PHE A 42 -0.09 7.30 1.55
N PHE A 43 -0.12 6.00 1.26
CA PHE A 43 -1.02 5.45 0.23
C PHE A 43 -2.50 5.59 0.58
N LEU A 44 -2.84 5.46 1.87
CA LEU A 44 -4.21 5.68 2.37
C LEU A 44 -4.66 7.13 2.18
N LEU A 45 -3.73 8.08 2.08
CA LEU A 45 -4.02 9.47 1.70
C LEU A 45 -4.05 9.65 0.18
N LEU A 46 -3.04 9.14 -0.52
CA LEU A 46 -2.85 9.42 -1.94
C LEU A 46 -3.87 8.73 -2.86
N VAL A 47 -4.17 7.45 -2.61
CA VAL A 47 -5.09 6.67 -3.46
C VAL A 47 -6.50 7.29 -3.49
N PRO A 48 -7.10 7.70 -2.36
CA PRO A 48 -8.38 8.42 -2.37
C PRO A 48 -8.36 9.73 -3.15
N ILE A 49 -7.27 10.51 -3.11
CA ILE A 49 -7.17 11.76 -3.88
C ILE A 49 -7.35 11.46 -5.36
N PHE A 50 -6.65 10.44 -5.87
CA PHE A 50 -6.80 10.03 -7.25
C PHE A 50 -8.20 9.50 -7.56
N PHE A 51 -8.74 8.66 -6.68
CA PHE A 51 -10.04 8.03 -6.90
C PHE A 51 -11.20 9.04 -6.84
N TRP A 52 -11.22 9.94 -5.85
CA TRP A 52 -12.32 10.87 -5.59
C TRP A 52 -12.28 12.14 -6.46
N LEU A 53 -11.10 12.60 -6.86
CA LEU A 53 -10.95 13.91 -7.50
C LEU A 53 -10.48 13.86 -8.95
N ILE A 54 -9.60 12.93 -9.29
CA ILE A 54 -8.86 12.99 -10.55
C ILE A 54 -9.43 11.99 -11.55
N ASN A 55 -9.27 10.69 -11.27
CA ASN A 55 -9.66 9.63 -12.19
C ASN A 55 -9.91 8.32 -11.42
N LYS A 56 -11.18 7.89 -11.39
CA LYS A 56 -11.60 6.65 -10.70
C LYS A 56 -10.83 5.42 -11.16
N ARG A 57 -10.61 5.30 -12.48
CA ARG A 57 -9.90 4.14 -13.07
C ARG A 57 -8.45 4.12 -12.60
N PHE A 58 -7.76 5.26 -12.63
CA PHE A 58 -6.39 5.36 -12.15
C PHE A 58 -6.28 5.07 -10.66
N GLY A 59 -7.10 5.72 -9.82
CA GLY A 59 -7.08 5.49 -8.37
C GLY A 59 -7.35 4.03 -7.99
N ARG A 60 -8.35 3.40 -8.62
CA ARG A 60 -8.64 1.98 -8.43
C ARG A 60 -7.49 1.08 -8.88
N ASN A 61 -6.92 1.32 -10.07
CA ASN A 61 -5.84 0.49 -10.59
C ASN A 61 -4.57 0.63 -9.75
N LEU A 62 -4.25 1.83 -9.28
CA LEU A 62 -3.16 2.09 -8.35
C LEU A 62 -3.36 1.34 -7.03
N ALA A 63 -4.58 1.36 -6.47
CA ALA A 63 -4.92 0.62 -5.26
C ALA A 63 -4.65 -0.88 -5.43
N TYR A 64 -5.10 -1.46 -6.55
CA TYR A 64 -4.85 -2.88 -6.84
C TYR A 64 -3.40 -3.22 -7.03
N LEU A 65 -2.65 -2.36 -7.73
CA LEU A 65 -1.22 -2.55 -7.95
C LEU A 65 -0.44 -2.53 -6.62
N LEU A 66 -0.75 -1.60 -5.72
CA LEU A 66 -0.11 -1.51 -4.39
C LEU A 66 -0.44 -2.72 -3.51
N VAL A 67 -1.68 -3.18 -3.52
CA VAL A 67 -2.09 -4.39 -2.79
C VAL A 67 -1.40 -5.63 -3.36
N LEU A 68 -1.40 -5.82 -4.68
CA LEU A 68 -0.72 -6.94 -5.34
C LEU A 68 0.78 -6.93 -4.99
N SER A 69 1.40 -5.76 -5.05
CA SER A 69 2.80 -5.56 -4.68
C SER A 69 3.07 -5.98 -3.24
N SER A 70 2.20 -5.54 -2.33
CA SER A 70 2.28 -5.84 -0.90
C SER A 70 2.19 -7.34 -0.61
N VAL A 71 1.24 -8.02 -1.24
CA VAL A 71 1.10 -9.48 -1.12
C VAL A 71 2.35 -10.20 -1.62
N LEU A 72 2.86 -9.82 -2.80
CA LEU A 72 4.01 -10.49 -3.42
C LEU A 72 5.31 -10.28 -2.64
N PHE A 73 5.67 -9.04 -2.27
CA PHE A 73 6.91 -8.82 -1.52
C PHE A 73 6.82 -9.41 -0.10
N THR A 74 5.64 -9.38 0.54
CA THR A 74 5.47 -9.96 1.88
C THR A 74 5.58 -11.49 1.83
N GLY A 75 4.98 -12.12 0.82
CA GLY A 75 5.16 -13.56 0.57
C GLY A 75 6.62 -13.93 0.38
N ILE A 76 7.35 -13.21 -0.49
CA ILE A 76 8.78 -13.47 -0.74
C ILE A 76 9.60 -13.27 0.54
N LYS A 77 9.36 -12.19 1.30
CA LYS A 77 10.03 -11.92 2.59
C LYS A 77 9.90 -13.10 3.55
N ASN A 78 8.69 -13.64 3.67
CA ASN A 78 8.40 -14.71 4.61
C ASN A 78 8.87 -16.10 4.12
N ILE A 79 9.13 -16.26 2.82
CA ILE A 79 9.77 -17.46 2.25
C ILE A 79 11.29 -17.39 2.46
N LEU A 80 11.93 -16.27 2.12
CA LEU A 80 13.38 -16.14 2.13
C LEU A 80 13.96 -15.83 3.51
N LYS A 81 13.19 -15.14 4.36
CA LYS A 81 13.53 -14.81 5.75
C LYS A 81 14.89 -14.15 5.93
N MET A 82 15.30 -13.33 4.95
CA MET A 82 16.61 -12.69 4.99
C MET A 82 16.68 -11.65 6.10
N PRO A 83 17.77 -11.62 6.89
CA PRO A 83 17.93 -10.67 7.98
C PRO A 83 18.14 -9.26 7.46
N ARG A 84 17.89 -8.28 8.32
CA ARG A 84 18.21 -6.86 8.11
C ARG A 84 19.65 -6.56 8.56
N PRO A 85 20.17 -5.35 8.29
CA PRO A 85 21.35 -4.86 8.97
C PRO A 85 21.21 -4.90 10.51
N PRO A 86 22.32 -4.83 11.25
CA PRO A 86 22.28 -4.79 12.71
C PRO A 86 21.41 -3.64 13.23
N VAL A 87 20.59 -3.91 14.26
CA VAL A 87 19.67 -2.92 14.86
C VAL A 87 20.41 -1.67 15.36
N ALA A 88 21.70 -1.77 15.72
CA ALA A 88 22.53 -0.65 16.11
C ALA A 88 22.68 0.43 15.02
N LEU A 89 22.47 0.08 13.74
CA LEU A 89 22.51 1.03 12.61
C LEU A 89 21.14 1.63 12.29
N HIS A 90 20.05 1.14 12.90
CA HIS A 90 18.70 1.56 12.56
C HIS A 90 18.39 2.97 13.04
N LEU A 91 18.00 3.86 12.13
CA LEU A 91 17.57 5.24 12.45
C LEU A 91 16.05 5.39 12.60
N ILE A 92 15.33 4.31 12.30
CA ILE A 92 13.89 4.14 12.46
C ILE A 92 13.62 2.72 12.95
N GLU A 93 12.50 2.52 13.64
CA GLU A 93 12.05 1.19 13.98
C GLU A 93 11.58 0.45 12.74
N GLN A 94 12.07 -0.78 12.57
CA GLN A 94 11.66 -1.61 11.46
C GLN A 94 11.79 -3.08 11.83
N ALA A 95 10.64 -3.76 11.84
CA ALA A 95 10.56 -5.19 12.10
C ALA A 95 10.56 -6.03 10.81
N GLY A 96 10.62 -7.34 10.99
CA GLY A 96 10.52 -8.35 9.94
C GLY A 96 11.75 -8.46 9.04
N TYR A 97 11.60 -9.22 7.95
CA TYR A 97 12.70 -9.56 7.05
C TYR A 97 13.10 -8.42 6.09
N GLY A 98 14.38 -8.43 5.70
CA GLY A 98 15.00 -7.44 4.82
C GLY A 98 14.64 -7.64 3.35
N PHE A 99 14.98 -8.78 2.76
CA PHE A 99 14.83 -8.98 1.32
C PHE A 99 13.43 -9.46 0.90
N PRO A 100 12.83 -8.89 -0.17
CA PRO A 100 13.20 -7.64 -0.85
C PRO A 100 12.64 -6.40 -0.11
N SER A 101 13.19 -5.22 -0.39
CA SER A 101 12.71 -3.96 0.20
C SER A 101 11.29 -3.62 -0.28
N GLY A 102 10.33 -3.55 0.66
CA GLY A 102 8.93 -3.21 0.37
C GLY A 102 8.77 -1.78 -0.14
N HIS A 103 9.49 -0.82 0.46
CA HIS A 103 9.53 0.58 -0.01
C HIS A 103 10.03 0.67 -1.46
N ALA A 104 11.06 -0.10 -1.82
CA ALA A 104 11.55 -0.09 -3.21
C ALA A 104 10.53 -0.69 -4.19
N VAL A 105 9.83 -1.76 -3.82
CA VAL A 105 8.73 -2.32 -4.64
C VAL A 105 7.61 -1.28 -4.78
N ASN A 106 7.17 -0.67 -3.68
CA ASN A 106 6.10 0.32 -3.65
C ASN A 106 6.45 1.58 -4.45
N ALA A 107 7.70 2.03 -4.39
CA ALA A 107 8.17 3.18 -5.17
C ALA A 107 8.02 2.94 -6.67
N VAL A 108 8.36 1.74 -7.17
CA VAL A 108 8.11 1.38 -8.58
C VAL A 108 6.61 1.31 -8.86
N SER A 109 5.84 0.68 -7.98
CA SER A 109 4.40 0.49 -8.14
C SER A 109 3.62 1.80 -8.17
N LEU A 110 4.03 2.81 -7.39
CA LEU A 110 3.42 4.14 -7.40
C LEU A 110 4.01 5.02 -8.51
N TRP A 111 5.28 5.39 -8.37
CA TRP A 111 5.90 6.39 -9.23
C TRP A 111 6.17 5.86 -10.63
N GLY A 112 6.56 4.60 -10.75
CA GLY A 112 6.70 3.93 -12.04
C GLY A 112 5.36 3.83 -12.77
N TYR A 113 4.27 3.51 -12.07
CA TYR A 113 2.93 3.50 -12.68
C TYR A 113 2.49 4.90 -13.13
N MET A 114 2.71 5.93 -12.32
CA MET A 114 2.50 7.33 -12.73
C MET A 114 3.33 7.69 -13.96
N GLY A 115 4.61 7.30 -14.00
CA GLY A 115 5.49 7.50 -15.15
C GLY A 115 4.96 6.84 -16.42
N VAL A 116 4.48 5.60 -16.34
CA VAL A 116 3.87 4.90 -17.48
C VAL A 116 2.59 5.58 -17.95
N ILE A 117 1.69 5.97 -17.04
CA ILE A 117 0.39 6.56 -17.42
C ILE A 117 0.56 7.99 -17.94
N TRP A 118 1.53 8.75 -17.43
CA TRP A 118 1.73 10.17 -17.75
C TRP A 118 2.97 10.48 -18.59
N HIS A 119 3.59 9.48 -19.21
CA HIS A 119 4.77 9.67 -20.07
C HIS A 119 4.54 10.72 -21.19
N GLY A 120 3.29 10.93 -21.61
CA GLY A 120 2.92 11.94 -22.61
C GLY A 120 2.90 13.40 -22.11
N LEU A 121 3.00 13.66 -20.80
CA LEU A 121 3.00 15.03 -20.25
C LEU A 121 4.34 15.77 -20.44
N GLY A 122 5.38 15.06 -20.86
CA GLY A 122 6.67 15.64 -21.23
C GLY A 122 7.85 14.78 -20.81
N ARG A 123 9.01 15.06 -21.42
CA ARG A 123 10.27 14.34 -21.17
C ARG A 123 10.79 14.42 -19.72
N TRP A 124 10.26 15.34 -18.91
CA TRP A 124 10.65 15.58 -17.52
C TRP A 124 10.06 14.56 -16.53
N VAL A 125 9.01 13.83 -16.92
CA VAL A 125 8.31 12.87 -16.06
C VAL A 125 9.25 11.75 -15.61
N TRP A 126 10.01 11.15 -16.53
CA TRP A 126 10.90 10.04 -16.21
C TRP A 126 12.07 10.43 -15.30
N PRO A 127 12.80 11.53 -15.54
CA PRO A 127 13.79 12.03 -14.58
C PRO A 127 13.21 12.21 -13.18
N LEU A 128 12.02 12.83 -13.05
CA LEU A 128 11.39 13.02 -11.74
C LEU A 128 11.04 11.68 -11.07
N VAL A 129 10.43 10.76 -11.80
CA VAL A 129 10.09 9.42 -11.31
C VAL A 129 11.33 8.68 -10.82
N LEU A 130 12.41 8.69 -11.61
CA LEU A 130 13.67 8.04 -11.24
C LEU A 130 14.31 8.67 -10.00
N VAL A 131 14.24 9.99 -9.86
CA VAL A 131 14.76 10.71 -8.67
C VAL A 131 13.98 10.31 -7.43
N VAL A 132 12.65 10.30 -7.47
CA VAL A 132 11.82 9.94 -6.29
C VAL A 132 11.99 8.47 -5.93
N MET A 133 11.97 7.57 -6.92
CA MET A 133 12.22 6.14 -6.69
C MET A 133 13.62 5.88 -6.12
N GLY A 134 14.63 6.57 -6.64
CA GLY A 134 16.00 6.50 -6.15
C GLY A 134 16.12 7.02 -4.73
N ALA A 135 15.48 8.15 -4.41
CA ALA A 135 15.46 8.74 -3.07
C ALA A 135 14.81 7.79 -2.05
N GLU A 136 13.69 7.15 -2.39
CA GLU A 136 13.05 6.15 -1.53
C GLU A 136 13.93 4.91 -1.33
N ALA A 137 14.44 4.30 -2.41
CA ALA A 137 15.30 3.12 -2.30
C ALA A 137 16.60 3.41 -1.51
N PHE A 138 17.18 4.60 -1.71
CA PHE A 138 18.38 5.04 -1.00
C PHE A 138 18.10 5.39 0.46
N SER A 139 16.93 5.97 0.77
CA SER A 139 16.55 6.27 2.16
C SER A 139 16.65 5.03 3.06
N ARG A 140 16.35 3.85 2.55
CA ARG A 140 16.40 2.59 3.30
C ARG A 140 17.82 2.15 3.66
N LEU A 141 18.79 2.49 2.80
CA LEU A 141 20.22 2.29 3.04
C LEU A 141 20.72 3.31 4.07
N TYR A 142 20.37 4.58 3.88
CA TYR A 142 20.74 5.66 4.79
C TYR A 142 20.21 5.42 6.21
N LEU A 143 18.96 4.98 6.34
CA LEU A 143 18.31 4.68 7.62
C LEU A 143 18.78 3.34 8.22
N GLY A 144 19.65 2.60 7.54
CA GLY A 144 20.30 1.39 8.05
C GLY A 144 19.39 0.17 8.17
N VAL A 145 18.25 0.14 7.50
CA VAL A 145 17.22 -0.91 7.69
C VAL A 145 17.18 -1.94 6.57
N HIS A 146 17.93 -1.72 5.49
CA HIS A 146 18.03 -2.63 4.34
C HIS A 146 19.45 -2.68 3.81
N TYR A 147 19.83 -3.82 3.26
CA TYR A 147 21.05 -3.97 2.47
C TYR A 147 20.84 -3.45 1.03
N PRO A 148 21.90 -3.08 0.29
CA PRO A 148 21.81 -2.68 -1.12
C PRO A 148 21.05 -3.67 -1.98
N LEU A 149 21.27 -4.97 -1.79
CA LEU A 149 20.57 -6.02 -2.53
C LEU A 149 19.08 -6.10 -2.19
N ASP A 150 18.66 -5.75 -0.98
CA ASP A 150 17.22 -5.66 -0.66
C ASP A 150 16.54 -4.59 -1.52
N SER A 151 17.17 -3.42 -1.63
CA SER A 151 16.65 -2.31 -2.44
C SER A 151 16.67 -2.64 -3.93
N VAL A 152 17.76 -3.19 -4.45
CA VAL A 152 17.86 -3.62 -5.86
C VAL A 152 16.84 -4.71 -6.17
N GLY A 153 16.73 -5.73 -5.31
CA GLY A 153 15.73 -6.79 -5.46
C GLY A 153 14.30 -6.27 -5.43
N GLY A 154 14.02 -5.28 -4.58
CA GLY A 154 12.73 -4.60 -4.54
C GLY A 154 12.42 -3.81 -5.81
N LEU A 155 13.39 -3.07 -6.35
CA LEU A 155 13.22 -2.35 -7.63
C LEU A 155 12.97 -3.31 -8.80
N ILE A 156 13.70 -4.43 -8.87
CA ILE A 156 13.52 -5.45 -9.91
C ILE A 156 12.13 -6.10 -9.80
N LEU A 157 11.74 -6.51 -8.58
CA LEU A 157 10.43 -7.11 -8.34
C LEU A 157 9.31 -6.13 -8.68
N GLY A 158 9.40 -4.88 -8.22
CA GLY A 158 8.43 -3.83 -8.55
C GLY A 158 8.33 -3.59 -10.05
N GLY A 159 9.46 -3.57 -10.77
CA GLY A 159 9.50 -3.44 -12.22
C GLY A 159 8.79 -4.59 -12.94
N LEU A 160 9.02 -5.83 -12.49
CA LEU A 160 8.32 -7.00 -13.02
C LEU A 160 6.81 -6.93 -12.77
N ILE A 161 6.40 -6.57 -11.55
CA ILE A 161 4.98 -6.44 -11.18
C ILE A 161 4.31 -5.35 -12.03
N LEU A 162 4.94 -4.18 -12.17
CA LEU A 162 4.44 -3.07 -12.98
C LEU A 162 4.33 -3.45 -14.46
N PHE A 163 5.34 -4.12 -15.00
CA PHE A 163 5.36 -4.59 -16.39
C PHE A 163 4.21 -5.56 -16.69
N LEU A 164 3.92 -6.48 -15.77
CA LEU A 164 2.79 -7.39 -15.87
C LEU A 164 1.48 -6.64 -15.67
N TRP A 165 1.36 -5.82 -14.63
CA TRP A 165 0.15 -5.06 -14.32
C TRP A 165 -0.33 -4.24 -15.52
N THR A 166 0.55 -3.45 -16.13
CA THR A 166 0.22 -2.57 -17.27
C THR A 166 -0.28 -3.33 -18.51
N ARG A 167 0.08 -4.61 -18.66
CA ARG A 167 -0.41 -5.48 -19.75
C ARG A 167 -1.79 -6.05 -19.48
N TRP A 168 -2.15 -6.25 -18.22
CA TRP A 168 -3.34 -7.01 -17.82
C TRP A 168 -4.42 -6.16 -17.17
N GLU A 169 -4.13 -4.97 -16.64
CA GLU A 169 -5.08 -4.13 -15.89
C GLU A 169 -6.37 -3.84 -16.67
N GLY A 170 -6.29 -3.63 -17.99
CA GLY A 170 -7.46 -3.41 -18.84
C GLY A 170 -8.36 -4.65 -18.92
N ARG A 171 -7.76 -5.82 -19.12
CA ARG A 171 -8.49 -7.10 -19.19
C ARG A 171 -9.09 -7.48 -17.84
N LEU A 172 -8.33 -7.29 -16.76
CA LEU A 172 -8.80 -7.52 -15.39
C LEU A 172 -9.98 -6.61 -15.05
N ALA A 173 -9.92 -5.33 -15.41
CA ALA A 173 -11.02 -4.40 -15.19
C ALA A 173 -12.28 -4.77 -16.00
N GLN A 174 -12.13 -5.19 -17.25
CA GLN A 174 -13.24 -5.66 -18.08
C GLN A 174 -13.87 -6.94 -17.53
N TRP A 175 -13.06 -7.89 -17.09
CA TRP A 175 -13.53 -9.13 -16.47
C TRP A 175 -14.26 -8.85 -15.15
N ALA A 176 -13.68 -8.04 -14.26
CA ALA A 176 -14.28 -7.67 -12.99
C ALA A 176 -15.62 -6.95 -13.16
N GLY A 177 -15.76 -6.14 -14.21
CA GLY A 177 -17.02 -5.45 -14.55
C GLY A 177 -18.16 -6.38 -14.98
N ARG A 178 -17.90 -7.66 -15.30
CA ARG A 178 -18.92 -8.65 -15.67
C ARG A 178 -19.40 -9.49 -14.49
N LEU A 179 -18.72 -9.41 -13.35
CA LEU A 179 -19.04 -10.22 -12.18
C LEU A 179 -20.28 -9.68 -11.48
N SER A 180 -21.16 -10.57 -11.01
CA SER A 180 -22.25 -10.21 -10.11
C SER A 180 -21.71 -9.86 -8.72
N LEU A 181 -22.51 -9.13 -7.92
CA LEU A 181 -22.13 -8.80 -6.54
C LEU A 181 -21.79 -10.06 -5.72
N GLY A 182 -22.55 -11.14 -5.88
CA GLY A 182 -22.29 -12.42 -5.19
C GLY A 182 -20.93 -13.03 -5.58
N GLN A 183 -20.56 -12.94 -6.87
CA GLN A 183 -19.25 -13.39 -7.35
C GLN A 183 -18.12 -12.49 -6.83
N VAL A 184 -18.33 -11.18 -6.76
CA VAL A 184 -17.33 -10.24 -6.19
C VAL A 184 -17.12 -10.51 -4.70
N VAL A 185 -18.20 -10.68 -3.93
CA VAL A 185 -18.12 -10.99 -2.49
C VAL A 185 -17.42 -12.33 -2.29
N GLY A 186 -17.89 -13.40 -2.94
CA GLY A 186 -17.33 -14.74 -2.80
C GLY A 186 -15.87 -14.82 -3.26
N GLY A 187 -15.56 -14.26 -4.43
CA GLY A 187 -14.18 -14.22 -4.96
C GLY A 187 -13.24 -13.38 -4.10
N SER A 188 -13.70 -12.26 -3.57
CA SER A 188 -12.89 -11.42 -2.68
C SER A 188 -12.68 -12.06 -1.31
N ALA A 189 -13.67 -12.80 -0.80
CA ALA A 189 -13.53 -13.58 0.43
C ALA A 189 -12.50 -14.71 0.25
N LEU A 190 -12.56 -15.45 -0.87
CA LEU A 190 -11.56 -16.47 -1.19
C LEU A 190 -10.17 -15.86 -1.36
N LEU A 191 -10.05 -14.71 -2.03
CA LEU A 191 -8.78 -14.01 -2.18
C LEU A 191 -8.26 -13.50 -0.82
N ALA A 192 -9.13 -12.97 0.02
CA ALA A 192 -8.77 -12.52 1.37
C ALA A 192 -8.29 -13.70 2.23
N LEU A 193 -8.94 -14.87 2.14
CA LEU A 193 -8.46 -16.11 2.76
C LEU A 193 -7.12 -16.54 2.16
N ALA A 194 -6.93 -16.47 0.85
CA ALA A 194 -5.64 -16.77 0.24
C ALA A 194 -4.54 -15.83 0.76
N VAL A 195 -4.80 -14.52 0.89
CA VAL A 195 -3.84 -13.56 1.46
C VAL A 195 -3.55 -13.86 2.93
N LEU A 196 -4.59 -14.14 3.72
CA LEU A 196 -4.46 -14.50 5.13
C LEU A 196 -3.62 -15.77 5.33
N PHE A 197 -3.79 -16.77 4.44
CA PHE A 197 -3.27 -18.11 4.66
C PHE A 197 -2.01 -18.47 3.85
N LEU A 198 -1.76 -17.81 2.72
CA LEU A 198 -0.61 -18.08 1.86
C LEU A 198 0.57 -17.16 2.14
N VAL A 199 0.43 -16.17 3.02
CA VAL A 199 1.53 -15.33 3.48
C VAL A 199 2.11 -15.99 4.74
N PRO A 200 3.26 -16.69 4.67
CA PRO A 200 3.81 -17.42 5.81
C PRO A 200 4.10 -16.45 6.95
N GLY A 201 3.88 -16.87 8.19
CA GLY A 201 4.23 -16.06 9.37
C GLY A 201 5.59 -16.38 9.96
N ASP A 202 5.96 -15.58 10.96
CA ASP A 202 7.10 -15.77 11.87
C ASP A 202 6.76 -16.68 13.07
N GLY A 203 5.68 -17.45 12.97
CA GLY A 203 5.13 -18.28 14.05
C GLY A 203 3.80 -17.76 14.59
N SER A 204 3.46 -16.50 14.30
CA SER A 204 2.12 -15.94 14.50
C SER A 204 1.30 -16.06 13.21
N TYR A 205 0.05 -16.50 13.32
CA TYR A 205 -0.85 -16.65 12.19
C TYR A 205 -2.25 -16.13 12.53
N PRO A 206 -2.93 -15.41 11.61
CA PRO A 206 -2.40 -14.85 10.37
C PRO A 206 -1.44 -13.69 10.67
N VAL A 207 -0.59 -13.34 9.71
CA VAL A 207 0.30 -12.16 9.83
C VAL A 207 -0.52 -10.87 9.86
N GLN A 208 -0.08 -9.87 10.63
CA GLN A 208 -0.79 -8.60 10.80
C GLN A 208 -1.10 -7.88 9.48
N ASP A 209 -0.10 -7.85 8.59
CA ASP A 209 -0.22 -7.24 7.26
C ASP A 209 -1.21 -8.01 6.38
N ALA A 210 -1.21 -9.34 6.49
CA ALA A 210 -2.15 -10.18 5.75
C ALA A 210 -3.61 -9.94 6.20
N ALA A 211 -3.85 -9.73 7.50
CA ALA A 211 -5.15 -9.35 8.01
C ALA A 211 -5.61 -7.97 7.50
N THR A 212 -4.71 -7.00 7.51
CA THR A 212 -4.95 -5.66 6.96
C THR A 212 -5.30 -5.71 5.47
N LEU A 213 -4.47 -6.37 4.67
CA LEU A 213 -4.64 -6.50 3.22
C LEU A 213 -5.88 -7.31 2.86
N GLY A 214 -6.11 -8.44 3.54
CA GLY A 214 -7.28 -9.29 3.29
C GLY A 214 -8.60 -8.55 3.54
N GLY A 215 -8.67 -7.82 4.67
CA GLY A 215 -9.82 -6.96 4.97
C GLY A 215 -10.00 -5.89 3.90
N LEU A 216 -8.94 -5.14 3.62
CA LEU A 216 -8.97 -4.06 2.62
C LEU A 216 -9.40 -4.55 1.23
N VAL A 217 -8.89 -5.69 0.76
CA VAL A 217 -9.27 -6.31 -0.52
C VAL A 217 -10.76 -6.62 -0.57
N LEU A 218 -11.28 -7.29 0.48
CA LEU A 218 -12.69 -7.64 0.55
C LEU A 218 -13.58 -6.38 0.53
N GLY A 219 -13.29 -5.43 1.41
CA GLY A 219 -14.05 -4.18 1.53
C GLY A 219 -14.00 -3.33 0.27
N ALA A 220 -12.79 -3.11 -0.27
CA ALA A 220 -12.58 -2.27 -1.45
C ALA A 220 -13.18 -2.89 -2.71
N ASN A 221 -13.10 -4.21 -2.91
CA ASN A 221 -13.71 -4.85 -4.09
C ASN A 221 -15.23 -4.73 -4.08
N VAL A 222 -15.84 -5.02 -2.93
CA VAL A 222 -17.29 -4.85 -2.76
C VAL A 222 -17.67 -3.39 -2.97
N GLY A 223 -16.92 -2.46 -2.38
CA GLY A 223 -17.23 -1.04 -2.51
C GLY A 223 -16.99 -0.48 -3.91
N PHE A 224 -15.93 -0.85 -4.63
CA PHE A 224 -15.75 -0.49 -6.04
C PHE A 224 -16.87 -1.04 -6.92
N HIS A 225 -17.33 -2.28 -6.68
CA HIS A 225 -18.46 -2.83 -7.43
C HIS A 225 -19.74 -2.04 -7.14
N MET A 226 -20.00 -1.71 -5.86
CA MET A 226 -21.17 -0.93 -5.45
C MET A 226 -21.13 0.51 -5.97
N GLU A 227 -19.96 1.15 -5.98
CA GLU A 227 -19.77 2.46 -6.60
C GLU A 227 -20.08 2.40 -8.08
N ALA A 228 -19.49 1.47 -8.82
CA ALA A 228 -19.64 1.35 -10.26
C ALA A 228 -21.09 1.05 -10.72
N HIS A 229 -21.90 0.37 -9.89
CA HIS A 229 -23.25 -0.05 -10.28
C HIS A 229 -24.38 0.75 -9.61
N ARG A 230 -24.15 1.34 -8.43
CA ARG A 230 -25.20 2.04 -7.67
C ARG A 230 -24.98 3.53 -7.55
N VAL A 231 -23.73 3.98 -7.32
CA VAL A 231 -23.45 5.40 -7.03
C VAL A 231 -23.04 6.16 -8.29
N ARG A 232 -22.11 5.59 -9.07
CA ARG A 232 -21.53 6.11 -10.30
C ARG A 232 -21.15 7.58 -10.17
N PHE A 233 -20.37 7.96 -9.16
CA PHE A 233 -20.12 9.38 -8.92
C PHE A 233 -19.16 9.98 -9.97
N ALA A 234 -19.41 11.21 -10.40
CA ALA A 234 -18.52 11.93 -11.31
C ALA A 234 -17.35 12.56 -10.53
N THR A 235 -16.12 12.42 -11.05
CA THR A 235 -14.93 13.08 -10.47
C THR A 235 -14.88 14.57 -10.78
N ALA A 236 -15.51 15.02 -11.87
CA ALA A 236 -15.62 16.44 -12.19
C ALA A 236 -16.42 17.22 -11.13
N GLY A 237 -16.03 18.47 -10.89
CA GLY A 237 -16.70 19.37 -9.95
C GLY A 237 -16.02 20.73 -9.87
N SER A 238 -16.68 21.71 -9.26
CA SER A 238 -16.05 23.00 -8.94
C SER A 238 -14.97 22.82 -7.87
N TRP A 239 -14.05 23.79 -7.74
CA TRP A 239 -12.99 23.71 -6.73
C TRP A 239 -13.56 23.57 -5.29
N MET A 240 -14.70 24.19 -4.99
CA MET A 240 -15.38 24.05 -3.69
C MET A 240 -15.90 22.63 -3.48
N GLN A 241 -16.45 22.01 -4.53
CA GLN A 241 -16.87 20.61 -4.48
C GLN A 241 -15.68 19.68 -4.26
N LEU A 242 -14.56 19.90 -4.97
CA LEU A 242 -13.35 19.10 -4.81
C LEU A 242 -12.74 19.24 -3.40
N ALA A 243 -12.66 20.48 -2.89
CA ALA A 243 -12.20 20.74 -1.52
C ALA A 243 -13.13 20.10 -0.49
N GLY A 244 -14.46 20.22 -0.67
CA GLY A 244 -15.46 19.59 0.19
C GLY A 244 -15.33 18.07 0.20
N ARG A 245 -15.08 17.43 -0.95
CA ARG A 245 -14.84 15.98 -1.05
C ARG A 245 -13.59 15.55 -0.28
N LEU A 246 -12.50 16.31 -0.37
CA LEU A 246 -11.28 16.00 0.38
C LEU A 246 -11.50 16.07 1.88
N VAL A 247 -12.03 17.19 2.37
CA VAL A 247 -12.26 17.39 3.80
C VAL A 247 -13.22 16.34 4.33
N LEU A 248 -14.39 16.19 3.71
CA LEU A 248 -15.38 15.22 4.15
C LEU A 248 -14.84 13.78 4.05
N GLY A 249 -14.23 13.43 2.92
CA GLY A 249 -13.73 12.09 2.67
C GLY A 249 -12.67 11.69 3.69
N PHE A 250 -11.68 12.55 3.96
CA PHE A 250 -10.65 12.25 4.95
C PHE A 250 -11.17 12.25 6.38
N VAL A 251 -12.06 13.18 6.74
CA VAL A 251 -12.69 13.18 8.07
C VAL A 251 -13.46 11.87 8.30
N VAL A 252 -14.31 11.47 7.36
CA VAL A 252 -15.07 10.21 7.46
C VAL A 252 -14.13 9.01 7.50
N LEU A 253 -13.09 8.98 6.65
CA LEU A 253 -12.13 7.89 6.61
C LEU A 253 -11.38 7.73 7.94
N MET A 254 -10.91 8.84 8.52
CA MET A 254 -10.21 8.84 9.81
C MET A 254 -11.15 8.48 10.96
N VAL A 255 -12.36 9.02 10.98
CA VAL A 255 -13.38 8.66 11.98
C VAL A 255 -13.69 7.17 11.94
N VAL A 256 -13.80 6.57 10.75
CA VAL A 256 -14.05 5.12 10.63
C VAL A 256 -12.82 4.31 11.05
N ARG A 257 -11.61 4.66 10.57
CA ARG A 257 -10.38 3.92 10.90
C ARG A 257 -10.07 3.97 12.40
N GLU A 258 -9.99 5.17 12.96
CA GLU A 258 -9.61 5.39 14.36
C GLU A 258 -10.77 5.11 15.31
N GLY A 259 -12.01 5.45 14.91
CA GLY A 259 -13.19 5.19 15.72
C GLY A 259 -13.45 3.69 15.91
N LEU A 260 -13.25 2.86 14.88
CA LEU A 260 -13.33 1.41 15.05
C LEU A 260 -12.24 0.87 15.98
N ALA A 261 -11.01 1.39 15.86
CA ALA A 261 -9.92 1.01 16.77
C ALA A 261 -10.27 1.34 18.23
N LEU A 262 -10.82 2.53 18.47
CA LEU A 262 -11.27 2.97 19.79
C LEU A 262 -12.41 2.10 20.31
N VAL A 263 -13.43 1.83 19.49
CA VAL A 263 -14.57 0.97 19.87
C VAL A 263 -14.08 -0.42 20.27
N PHE A 264 -13.14 -1.01 19.52
CA PHE A 264 -12.58 -2.31 19.86
C PHE A 264 -11.83 -2.28 21.20
N GLY A 265 -11.02 -1.25 21.45
CA GLY A 265 -10.33 -1.11 22.73
C GLY A 265 -11.26 -0.91 23.93
N VAL A 266 -12.41 -0.25 23.74
CA VAL A 266 -13.41 -0.05 24.80
C VAL A 266 -14.25 -1.32 25.04
N VAL A 267 -14.67 -2.00 23.98
CA VAL A 267 -15.55 -3.18 24.06
C VAL A 267 -14.79 -4.44 24.45
N LEU A 268 -13.55 -4.57 23.98
CA LEU A 268 -12.66 -5.70 24.26
C LEU A 268 -11.30 -5.17 24.75
N PRO A 269 -11.20 -4.74 26.02
CA PRO A 269 -9.91 -4.36 26.59
C PRO A 269 -8.86 -5.45 26.40
N ASP A 270 -7.61 -5.05 26.16
CA ASP A 270 -6.46 -5.94 25.96
C ASP A 270 -6.55 -6.92 24.78
N TYR A 271 -7.46 -6.71 23.82
CA TYR A 271 -7.60 -7.58 22.64
C TYR A 271 -6.30 -7.73 21.84
N GLU A 272 -5.41 -6.74 21.91
CA GLU A 272 -4.10 -6.71 21.25
C GLU A 272 -3.13 -7.77 21.79
N THR A 273 -3.36 -8.27 23.01
CA THR A 273 -2.57 -9.35 23.61
C THR A 273 -2.91 -10.72 23.04
N ILE A 274 -4.11 -10.89 22.46
CA ILE A 274 -4.58 -12.15 21.88
C ILE A 274 -4.48 -12.05 20.36
N VAL A 275 -3.43 -12.65 19.79
CA VAL A 275 -3.10 -12.58 18.36
C VAL A 275 -4.33 -12.79 17.47
N TRP A 276 -5.06 -13.89 17.61
CA TRP A 276 -6.21 -14.18 16.73
C TRP A 276 -7.34 -13.16 16.82
N VAL A 277 -7.57 -12.58 18.00
CA VAL A 277 -8.60 -11.55 18.21
C VAL A 277 -8.16 -10.24 17.56
N GLU A 278 -6.92 -9.80 17.81
CA GLU A 278 -6.34 -8.62 17.15
C GLU A 278 -6.42 -8.73 15.63
N ARG A 279 -6.00 -9.88 15.07
CA ARG A 279 -5.95 -10.07 13.62
C ARG A 279 -7.35 -10.08 13.01
N THR A 280 -8.32 -10.66 13.71
CA THR A 280 -9.73 -10.68 13.28
C THR A 280 -10.33 -9.27 13.30
N LEU A 281 -10.15 -8.54 14.39
CA LEU A 281 -10.65 -7.16 14.51
C LEU A 281 -9.97 -6.22 13.52
N ARG A 282 -8.66 -6.39 13.29
CA ARG A 282 -7.92 -5.68 12.25
C ARG A 282 -8.48 -5.97 10.86
N PHE A 283 -8.75 -7.24 10.53
CA PHE A 283 -9.39 -7.62 9.28
C PHE A 283 -10.75 -6.92 9.10
N VAL A 284 -11.60 -6.94 10.13
CA VAL A 284 -12.90 -6.26 10.11
C VAL A 284 -12.73 -4.75 9.92
N ARG A 285 -11.84 -4.11 10.68
CA ARG A 285 -11.55 -2.68 10.59
C ARG A 285 -11.19 -2.27 9.18
N TYR A 286 -10.20 -2.94 8.58
CA TYR A 286 -9.74 -2.58 7.24
C TYR A 286 -10.71 -3.00 6.13
N GLY A 287 -11.56 -4.00 6.37
CA GLY A 287 -12.72 -4.29 5.52
C GLY A 287 -13.74 -3.16 5.50
N VAL A 288 -14.08 -2.62 6.67
CA VAL A 288 -14.97 -1.45 6.75
C VAL A 288 -14.29 -0.23 6.12
N VAL A 289 -13.01 0.03 6.41
CA VAL A 289 -12.26 1.13 5.78
C VAL A 289 -12.26 1.03 4.24
N GLY A 290 -12.00 -0.16 3.67
CA GLY A 290 -12.02 -0.37 2.23
C GLY A 290 -13.40 -0.11 1.62
N LEU A 291 -14.46 -0.57 2.28
CA LEU A 291 -15.84 -0.33 1.85
C LEU A 291 -16.22 1.15 1.96
N THR A 292 -15.80 1.81 3.04
CA THR A 292 -16.07 3.22 3.29
C THR A 292 -15.40 4.11 2.25
N LEU A 293 -14.12 3.88 2.00
CA LEU A 293 -13.29 4.62 1.04
C LEU A 293 -13.87 4.56 -0.37
N THR A 294 -14.28 3.36 -0.79
CA THR A 294 -14.64 3.09 -2.18
C THR A 294 -16.13 3.24 -2.47
N TRP A 295 -17.03 3.15 -1.47
CA TRP A 295 -18.48 3.23 -1.69
C TRP A 295 -19.20 4.27 -0.82
N TRP A 296 -19.09 4.21 0.52
CA TRP A 296 -19.87 5.12 1.38
C TRP A 296 -19.51 6.58 1.18
N ILE A 297 -18.21 6.90 1.15
CA ILE A 297 -17.75 8.27 0.96
C ILE A 297 -18.23 8.83 -0.41
N PRO A 298 -18.05 8.12 -1.53
CA PRO A 298 -18.68 8.51 -2.80
C PRO A 298 -20.20 8.71 -2.74
N ALA A 299 -20.92 7.84 -2.03
CA ALA A 299 -22.37 7.99 -1.87
C ALA A 299 -22.73 9.27 -1.09
N LEU A 300 -21.94 9.62 -0.06
CA LEU A 300 -22.09 10.88 0.67
C LEU A 300 -21.81 12.09 -0.22
N PHE A 301 -20.80 12.02 -1.10
CA PHE A 301 -20.53 13.11 -2.04
C PHE A 301 -21.73 13.41 -2.92
N VAL A 302 -22.40 12.39 -3.44
CA VAL A 302 -23.61 12.56 -4.26
C VAL A 302 -24.77 13.11 -3.44
N ARG A 303 -25.02 12.54 -2.25
CA ARG A 303 -26.13 12.98 -1.37
C ARG A 303 -26.01 14.43 -0.93
N LEU A 304 -24.79 14.91 -0.73
CA LEU A 304 -24.52 16.28 -0.28
C LEU A 304 -24.31 17.27 -1.43
N GLY A 305 -24.53 16.85 -2.68
CA GLY A 305 -24.35 17.72 -3.86
C GLY A 305 -22.89 18.07 -4.16
N LEU A 306 -21.94 17.36 -3.54
CA LEU A 306 -20.51 17.50 -3.83
C LEU A 306 -20.12 16.79 -5.12
N ALA A 307 -20.86 15.78 -5.56
CA ALA A 307 -20.68 15.08 -6.84
C ALA A 307 -22.02 14.83 -7.53
N LYS A 308 -22.00 14.68 -8.85
CA LYS A 308 -23.14 14.19 -9.63
C LYS A 308 -23.02 12.68 -9.83
N THR A 309 -24.10 12.03 -10.23
CA THR A 309 -24.10 10.66 -10.73
C THR A 309 -23.96 10.66 -12.25
N GLU A 310 -23.08 9.80 -12.78
CA GLU A 310 -22.84 9.49 -14.19
C GLU A 310 -23.83 8.45 -14.73
#